data_AF-A0AAU9VTR0-F1
#
_entry.id   AF-A0AAU9VTR0-F1
#
_cell.length_a   1.000
_cell.length_b   1.000
_cell.length_c   1.000
_cell.angle_alpha   90.00
_cell.angle_beta   90.00
_cell.angle_gamma   90.00
#
_symmetry.space_group_name_H-M   'P 1'
#
loop_
_entity.id
_entity.type
_entity.pdbx_description
1 polymer ?
#
loop_
_entity_poly.entity_id
_entity_poly.type
_entity_poly.pdbx_seq_one_letter_code
_entity_poly.pdbx_strand_id
1 'polypeptide(L)'
;MEALLENLVEHVTCPICLDTYTDPKTVACFHTFCCECLKRHALATQKQGRYRCPECQADLDIPEGNHFTDLPSSFQHNNLLNLLAVRRNSEGSAVDCSICRKNSAETSYCFDCQKFMCCNCVKAHELFRTTAFQGHKVTLLKQFKTEDYEALLRRPSFCSQKQHEREVMKFYCLDCQSCICQICNDTDHRSHDVVPLDEAADAEKAKIMSEVEAMKKGKEACTEILQQMEKNKQDFETSIAAAKQQVSQATEKMIARVKALESEAMTSLENTRASRMEKLTSARESAQSLVRQINQTVEFGNDLQQRRPTSDVEQSKKYLEERLKELSQTQVPTVSVSPFVQFVPAWSPEDLSLGFATINIDGNESTLESQSFHAGEEAVISIYPELQKGKFRNKKHKAQAEAHIEPAEQIAEGSLKICEKENGTFQVKFVAKFPGTYEVNVIINGETLTQCPLTVLVMEPGKTS
;
A
#
# COMPACT_ATOMS: atom_id res chain seq x y z
N MET A 1 -13.79 22.98 36.96
CA MET A 1 -13.28 24.36 36.79
C MET A 1 -11.77 24.41 37.01
N GLU A 2 -11.24 23.78 38.07
CA GLU A 2 -9.81 23.72 38.36
C GLU A 2 -8.95 23.11 37.23
N ALA A 3 -9.35 21.98 36.64
CA ALA A 3 -8.64 21.38 35.49
C ALA A 3 -8.63 22.28 34.22
N LEU A 4 -9.71 23.04 33.97
CA LEU A 4 -9.78 24.00 32.87
C LEU A 4 -8.83 25.18 33.12
N LEU A 5 -8.66 25.56 34.40
CA LEU A 5 -7.75 26.62 34.78
C LEU A 5 -6.29 26.17 34.64
N GLU A 6 -5.94 24.92 34.99
CA GLU A 6 -4.56 24.40 34.88
C GLU A 6 -4.00 24.48 33.45
N ASN A 7 -4.80 24.14 32.43
CA ASN A 7 -4.37 24.15 31.01
C ASN A 7 -4.98 25.30 30.18
N LEU A 8 -5.42 26.39 30.82
CA LEU A 8 -6.12 27.49 30.16
C LEU A 8 -5.32 28.10 28.99
N VAL A 9 -3.99 28.16 29.10
CA VAL A 9 -3.10 28.71 28.07
C VAL A 9 -3.15 27.85 26.79
N GLU A 10 -3.14 26.53 26.91
CA GLU A 10 -3.22 25.62 25.76
C GLU A 10 -4.53 25.82 24.99
N HIS A 11 -5.64 25.97 25.72
CA HIS A 11 -6.96 26.21 25.13
C HIS A 11 -7.12 27.55 24.42
N VAL A 12 -6.20 28.50 24.62
CA VAL A 12 -6.23 29.81 23.93
C VAL A 12 -4.99 30.09 23.10
N THR A 13 -4.21 29.05 22.79
CA THR A 13 -3.03 29.18 21.94
C THR A 13 -3.39 28.88 20.49
N CYS A 14 -2.97 29.76 19.58
CA CYS A 14 -3.14 29.56 18.15
C CYS A 14 -2.11 28.53 17.64
N PRO A 15 -2.54 27.50 16.91
CA PRO A 15 -1.63 26.45 16.41
C PRO A 15 -0.69 26.93 15.29
N ILE A 16 -0.92 28.11 14.71
CA ILE A 16 -0.07 28.65 13.63
C ILE A 16 1.08 29.48 14.22
N CYS A 17 0.78 30.46 15.09
CA CYS A 17 1.81 31.32 15.67
C CYS A 17 2.34 30.82 17.02
N LEU A 18 1.70 29.79 17.60
CA LEU A 18 2.02 29.23 18.91
C LEU A 18 1.97 30.25 20.05
N ASP A 19 1.15 31.29 19.87
CA ASP A 19 0.92 32.36 20.84
C ASP A 19 -0.58 32.49 21.14
N THR A 20 -0.92 33.23 22.19
CA THR A 20 -2.28 33.51 22.63
C THR A 20 -3.10 34.10 21.47
N TYR A 21 -4.32 33.60 21.27
CA TYR A 21 -5.19 34.04 20.19
C TYR A 21 -5.36 35.56 20.16
N THR A 22 -5.20 36.13 18.97
CA THR A 22 -5.52 37.53 18.65
C THR A 22 -6.59 37.53 17.57
N ASP A 23 -7.76 38.09 17.89
CA ASP A 23 -8.96 38.06 17.03
C ASP A 23 -9.27 36.65 16.49
N PRO A 24 -9.63 35.69 17.37
CA PRO A 24 -9.84 34.30 16.98
C PRO A 24 -11.04 34.13 16.05
N LYS A 25 -10.80 33.54 14.88
CA LYS A 25 -11.82 33.20 13.87
C LYS A 25 -12.00 31.70 13.77
N THR A 26 -13.25 31.25 13.75
CA THR A 26 -13.64 29.85 13.57
C THR A 26 -13.99 29.59 12.11
N VAL A 27 -13.38 28.57 11.52
CA VAL A 27 -13.63 28.16 10.13
C VAL A 27 -14.67 27.04 10.05
N ALA A 28 -15.13 26.68 8.84
CA ALA A 28 -16.19 25.68 8.63
C ALA A 28 -15.88 24.29 9.21
N CYS A 29 -14.61 23.92 9.36
CA CYS A 29 -14.20 22.69 10.04
C CYS A 29 -14.07 22.83 11.57
N PHE A 30 -14.63 23.89 12.16
CA PHE A 30 -14.67 24.22 13.59
C PHE A 30 -13.33 24.47 14.31
N HIS A 31 -12.21 24.45 13.59
CA HIS A 31 -10.91 24.89 14.13
C HIS A 31 -10.84 26.41 14.22
N THR A 32 -10.02 26.94 15.14
CA THR A 32 -9.91 28.37 15.42
C THR A 32 -8.48 28.86 15.26
N PHE A 33 -8.31 30.04 14.66
CA PHE A 33 -7.00 30.63 14.39
C PHE A 33 -7.05 32.14 14.64
N CYS A 34 -5.91 32.78 14.90
CA CYS A 34 -5.83 34.24 14.81
C CYS A 34 -6.21 34.67 13.39
N CYS A 35 -7.03 35.73 13.25
CA CYS A 35 -7.49 36.20 11.94
C CYS A 35 -6.32 36.39 10.94
N GLU A 36 -5.25 37.06 11.38
CA GLU A 36 -4.10 37.34 10.51
C GLU A 36 -3.23 36.10 10.22
N CYS A 37 -3.18 35.13 11.15
CA CYS A 37 -2.49 33.86 10.92
C CYS A 37 -3.23 33.04 9.86
N LEU A 38 -4.56 32.96 9.98
CA LEU A 38 -5.41 32.25 9.03
C LEU A 38 -5.30 32.88 7.64
N LYS A 39 -5.42 34.20 7.54
CA LYS A 39 -5.30 34.94 6.28
C LYS A 39 -3.96 34.66 5.59
N ARG A 40 -2.84 34.77 6.31
CA ARG A 40 -1.51 34.49 5.75
C ARG A 40 -1.38 33.05 5.26
N HIS A 41 -1.82 32.07 6.06
CA HIS A 41 -1.78 30.65 5.69
C HIS A 41 -2.64 30.37 4.45
N ALA A 42 -3.89 30.82 4.46
CA ALA A 42 -4.84 30.59 3.39
C ALA A 42 -4.35 31.20 2.06
N LEU A 43 -3.86 32.45 2.08
CA LEU A 43 -3.33 33.11 0.88
C LEU A 43 -2.04 32.48 0.36
N ALA A 44 -1.18 31.95 1.24
CA ALA A 44 0.07 31.30 0.84
C ALA A 44 -0.12 29.89 0.29
N THR A 45 -1.16 29.17 0.74
CA THR A 45 -1.36 27.74 0.42
C THR A 45 -2.50 27.49 -0.56
N GLN A 46 -3.30 28.50 -0.87
CA GLN A 46 -4.48 28.30 -1.71
C GLN A 46 -4.15 27.81 -3.12
N LYS A 47 -5.05 26.99 -3.64
CA LYS A 47 -5.12 26.58 -5.05
C LYS A 47 -6.56 26.71 -5.49
N GLN A 48 -6.80 27.46 -6.58
CA GLN A 48 -8.14 27.64 -7.15
C GLN A 48 -9.17 28.20 -6.14
N GLY A 49 -8.76 29.13 -5.26
CA GLY A 49 -9.66 29.76 -4.29
C GLY A 49 -9.97 28.92 -3.05
N ARG A 50 -9.28 27.78 -2.87
CA ARG A 50 -9.45 26.89 -1.72
C ARG A 50 -8.12 26.60 -1.03
N TYR A 51 -8.13 26.35 0.27
CA TYR A 51 -6.95 26.05 1.09
C TYR A 51 -7.25 24.96 2.11
N ARG A 52 -6.21 24.27 2.58
CA ARG A 52 -6.36 23.22 3.60
C ARG A 52 -6.21 23.77 5.01
N CYS A 53 -7.11 23.37 5.89
CA CYS A 53 -7.02 23.64 7.32
C CYS A 53 -5.68 23.13 7.88
N PRO A 54 -4.92 23.96 8.62
CA PRO A 54 -3.65 23.55 9.24
C PRO A 54 -3.76 22.32 10.13
N GLU A 55 -4.88 22.14 10.83
CA GLU A 55 -5.03 21.09 11.85
C GLU A 55 -5.58 19.79 11.27
N CYS A 56 -6.72 19.84 10.59
CA CYS A 56 -7.41 18.63 10.10
C CYS A 56 -7.30 18.39 8.60
N GLN A 57 -6.62 19.27 7.85
CA GLN A 57 -6.47 19.19 6.40
C GLN A 57 -7.78 19.25 5.60
N ALA A 58 -8.91 19.58 6.25
CA ALA A 58 -10.18 19.86 5.58
C ALA A 58 -10.00 20.97 4.54
N ASP A 59 -10.67 20.82 3.40
CA ASP A 59 -10.58 21.75 2.29
C ASP A 59 -11.63 22.86 2.44
N LEU A 60 -11.16 24.11 2.47
CA LEU A 60 -11.93 25.29 2.86
C LEU A 60 -11.87 26.36 1.76
N ASP A 61 -12.96 27.08 1.56
CA ASP A 61 -13.01 28.21 0.63
C ASP A 61 -12.38 29.48 1.23
N ILE A 62 -11.72 30.26 0.38
CA ILE A 62 -11.30 31.62 0.74
C ILE A 62 -12.56 32.49 0.91
N PRO A 63 -12.71 33.23 2.02
CA PRO A 63 -13.84 34.15 2.21
C PRO A 63 -13.95 35.15 1.07
N GLU A 64 -15.18 35.51 0.70
CA GLU A 64 -15.44 36.51 -0.35
C GLU A 64 -14.66 37.80 -0.08
N GLY A 65 -14.06 38.37 -1.13
CA GLY A 65 -13.24 39.57 -1.04
C GLY A 65 -11.98 39.46 -0.16
N ASN A 66 -11.60 38.25 0.27
CA ASN A 66 -10.55 38.00 1.26
C ASN A 66 -10.85 38.65 2.64
N HIS A 67 -12.13 38.79 2.99
CA HIS A 67 -12.57 39.40 4.24
C HIS A 67 -12.59 38.39 5.40
N PHE A 68 -11.41 37.95 5.86
CA PHE A 68 -11.27 37.03 6.99
C PHE A 68 -11.82 37.59 8.32
N THR A 69 -11.99 38.90 8.42
CA THR A 69 -12.59 39.57 9.58
C THR A 69 -14.06 39.21 9.78
N ASP A 70 -14.73 38.84 8.69
CA ASP A 70 -16.18 38.60 8.66
C ASP A 70 -16.50 37.15 9.02
N LEU A 71 -15.47 36.31 9.13
CA LEU A 71 -15.61 34.97 9.68
C LEU A 71 -16.11 35.04 11.13
N PRO A 72 -16.89 34.03 11.57
CA PRO A 72 -17.40 33.98 12.94
C PRO A 72 -16.27 34.05 13.96
N SER A 73 -16.37 35.02 14.88
CA SER A 73 -15.48 35.06 16.04
C SER A 73 -15.86 33.95 17.02
N SER A 74 -14.88 33.22 17.54
CA SER A 74 -15.15 32.19 18.55
C SER A 74 -15.57 32.82 19.87
N PHE A 75 -16.86 32.76 20.20
CA PHE A 75 -17.38 33.20 21.50
C PHE A 75 -16.70 32.47 22.66
N GLN A 76 -16.47 31.17 22.51
CA GLN A 76 -15.81 30.35 23.54
C GLN A 76 -14.36 30.78 23.77
N HIS A 77 -13.58 30.95 22.70
CA HIS A 77 -12.17 31.36 22.82
C HIS A 77 -12.07 32.79 23.37
N ASN A 78 -12.96 33.70 22.97
CA ASN A 78 -13.02 35.05 23.54
C ASN A 78 -13.34 35.04 25.05
N ASN A 79 -14.24 34.15 25.50
CA ASN A 79 -14.53 34.00 26.92
C ASN A 79 -13.32 33.46 27.70
N LEU A 80 -12.63 32.46 27.16
CA LEU A 80 -11.41 31.91 27.75
C LEU A 80 -10.25 32.92 27.77
N LEU A 81 -10.11 33.76 26.74
CA LEU A 81 -9.14 34.86 26.71
C LEU A 81 -9.41 35.88 27.82
N ASN A 82 -10.68 36.21 28.05
CA ASN A 82 -11.06 37.09 29.16
C ASN A 82 -10.74 36.44 30.51
N LEU A 83 -11.03 35.15 30.68
CA LEU A 83 -10.66 34.40 31.88
C LEU A 83 -9.14 34.41 32.12
N LEU A 84 -8.35 34.20 31.06
CA LEU A 84 -6.90 34.25 31.13
C LEU A 84 -6.39 35.65 31.54
N ALA A 85 -7.01 36.71 31.02
CA ALA A 85 -6.68 38.08 31.41
C ALA A 85 -6.96 38.35 32.90
N VAL A 86 -8.08 37.85 33.44
CA VAL A 86 -8.39 37.94 34.88
C VAL A 86 -7.33 37.23 35.71
N ARG A 87 -6.99 35.98 35.35
CA ARG A 87 -5.99 35.19 36.06
C ARG A 87 -4.62 35.86 36.06
N ARG A 88 -4.12 36.24 34.88
CA ARG A 88 -2.82 36.93 34.75
C ARG A 88 -2.79 38.22 35.57
N ASN A 89 -3.92 38.93 35.71
CA ASN A 89 -3.99 40.12 36.56
C ASN A 89 -3.90 39.82 38.05
N SER A 90 -4.50 38.73 38.52
CA SER A 90 -4.33 38.27 39.91
C SER A 90 -2.86 37.94 40.23
N GLU A 91 -2.09 37.51 39.23
CA GLU A 91 -0.66 37.22 39.29
C GLU A 91 0.22 38.47 39.07
N GLY A 92 -0.38 39.67 38.93
CA GLY A 92 0.33 40.94 38.82
C GLY A 92 0.54 41.46 37.39
N SER A 93 0.08 40.74 36.37
CA SER A 93 0.12 41.21 34.98
C SER A 93 -0.88 42.34 34.75
N ALA A 94 -0.52 43.31 33.93
CA ALA A 94 -1.39 44.43 33.64
C ALA A 94 -2.26 44.16 32.40
N VAL A 95 -3.53 44.59 32.45
CA VAL A 95 -4.56 44.28 31.45
C VAL A 95 -4.94 45.55 30.71
N ASP A 96 -5.15 45.42 29.40
CA ASP A 96 -5.56 46.55 28.57
C ASP A 96 -7.00 46.96 28.87
N CYS A 97 -7.19 48.24 29.15
CA CYS A 97 -8.52 48.81 29.23
C CYS A 97 -9.20 48.73 27.85
N SER A 98 -10.37 48.10 27.78
CA SER A 98 -11.12 47.92 26.54
C SER A 98 -11.64 49.22 25.92
N ILE A 99 -11.65 50.31 26.69
CA ILE A 99 -12.15 51.63 26.28
C ILE A 99 -11.00 52.50 25.76
N CYS A 100 -10.01 52.77 26.62
CA CYS A 100 -8.92 53.70 26.30
C CYS A 100 -7.63 53.02 25.80
N ARG A 101 -7.60 51.68 25.75
CA ARG A 101 -6.45 50.85 25.32
C ARG A 101 -5.17 51.05 26.14
N LYS A 102 -5.23 51.74 27.29
CA LYS A 102 -4.12 51.85 28.23
C LYS A 102 -4.04 50.59 29.09
N ASN A 103 -2.82 50.09 29.25
CA ASN A 103 -2.50 48.94 30.09
C ASN A 103 -2.48 49.35 31.58
N SER A 104 -3.11 48.57 32.46
CA SER A 104 -3.24 48.90 33.89
C SER A 104 -3.19 47.64 34.78
N ALA A 105 -2.39 47.68 35.84
CA ALA A 105 -2.34 46.64 36.86
C ALA A 105 -3.59 46.66 37.78
N GLU A 106 -4.20 47.84 37.95
CA GLU A 106 -5.49 48.02 38.62
C GLU A 106 -6.59 48.12 37.56
N THR A 107 -7.15 46.96 37.23
CA THR A 107 -8.22 46.83 36.24
C THR A 107 -9.44 46.24 36.91
N SER A 108 -10.61 46.78 36.56
CA SER A 108 -11.91 46.24 36.96
C SER A 108 -12.63 45.69 35.73
N TYR A 109 -13.57 44.79 35.93
CA TYR A 109 -14.44 44.27 34.88
C TYR A 109 -15.88 44.67 35.17
N CYS A 110 -16.55 45.25 34.18
CA CYS A 110 -17.98 45.50 34.23
C CYS A 110 -18.71 44.35 33.53
N PHE A 111 -19.56 43.63 34.26
CA PHE A 111 -20.27 42.46 33.74
C PHE A 111 -21.32 42.81 32.68
N ASP A 112 -21.97 43.95 32.85
CA ASP A 112 -23.03 44.43 31.96
C ASP A 112 -22.44 45.03 30.68
N CYS A 113 -21.36 45.82 30.79
CA CYS A 113 -20.66 46.33 29.60
C CYS A 113 -19.80 45.26 28.92
N GLN A 114 -19.44 44.20 29.64
CA GLN A 114 -18.48 43.17 29.22
C GLN A 114 -17.11 43.75 28.81
N LYS A 115 -16.60 44.71 29.59
CA LYS A 115 -15.35 45.45 29.31
C LYS A 115 -14.42 45.47 30.52
N PHE A 116 -13.12 45.38 30.25
CA PHE A 116 -12.07 45.73 31.20
C PHE A 116 -11.87 47.24 31.26
N MET A 117 -11.82 47.80 32.46
CA MET A 117 -11.75 49.25 32.71
C MET A 117 -10.60 49.58 33.67
N CYS A 118 -9.73 50.50 33.26
CA CYS A 118 -8.75 51.10 34.17
C CYS A 118 -9.44 52.05 35.16
N CYS A 119 -8.75 52.45 36.23
CA CYS A 119 -9.32 53.30 37.28
C CYS A 119 -9.98 54.59 36.77
N ASN A 120 -9.43 55.24 35.74
CA ASN A 120 -10.03 56.44 35.15
C ASN A 120 -11.32 56.14 34.39
N CYS A 121 -11.37 55.02 33.67
CA CYS A 121 -12.59 54.59 32.98
C CYS A 121 -13.66 54.13 33.95
N VAL A 122 -13.29 53.52 35.09
CA VAL A 122 -14.23 53.19 36.17
C VAL A 122 -14.80 54.47 36.79
N LYS A 123 -13.97 55.49 37.07
CA LYS A 123 -14.46 56.79 37.57
C LYS A 123 -15.43 57.45 36.58
N ALA A 124 -15.09 57.44 35.29
CA ALA A 124 -15.98 57.95 34.25
C ALA A 124 -17.29 57.15 34.20
N HIS A 125 -17.21 55.82 34.28
CA HIS A 125 -18.38 54.93 34.32
C HIS A 125 -19.28 55.24 35.52
N GLU A 126 -18.70 55.42 36.70
CA GLU A 126 -19.44 55.77 37.93
C GLU A 126 -20.07 57.17 37.86
N LEU A 127 -19.43 58.15 37.22
CA LEU A 127 -20.01 59.49 37.01
C LEU A 127 -21.33 59.46 36.24
N PHE A 128 -21.50 58.49 35.35
CA PHE A 128 -22.74 58.29 34.58
C PHE A 128 -23.59 57.14 35.13
N ARG A 129 -23.37 56.71 36.38
CA ARG A 129 -24.14 55.61 37.00
C ARG A 129 -25.63 55.89 37.03
N THR A 130 -26.05 57.12 37.33
CA THR A 130 -27.48 57.46 37.46
C THR A 130 -28.18 57.69 36.13
N THR A 131 -27.43 57.96 35.06
CA THR A 131 -27.99 58.36 33.75
C THR A 131 -27.84 57.29 32.67
N ALA A 132 -26.73 56.55 32.65
CA ALA A 132 -26.41 55.62 31.56
C ALA A 132 -26.08 54.20 32.04
N PHE A 133 -25.56 54.03 33.27
CA PHE A 133 -25.01 52.76 33.77
C PHE A 133 -25.65 52.29 35.09
N GLN A 134 -26.93 52.58 35.27
CA GLN A 134 -27.63 52.25 36.50
C GLN A 134 -27.70 50.73 36.69
N GLY A 135 -27.29 50.25 37.87
CA GLY A 135 -27.33 48.83 38.21
C GLY A 135 -26.15 48.00 37.68
N HIS A 136 -25.22 48.59 36.94
CA HIS A 136 -24.05 47.85 36.44
C HIS A 136 -23.19 47.30 37.58
N LYS A 137 -22.82 46.02 37.49
CA LYS A 137 -21.88 45.36 38.39
C LYS A 137 -20.46 45.55 37.88
N VAL A 138 -19.63 46.23 38.67
CA VAL A 138 -18.21 46.44 38.40
C VAL A 138 -17.41 45.81 39.54
N THR A 139 -16.51 44.88 39.21
CA THR A 139 -15.67 44.18 40.19
C THR A 139 -14.20 44.38 39.85
N LEU A 140 -13.37 44.73 40.84
CA LEU A 140 -11.92 44.78 40.69
C LEU A 140 -11.39 43.36 40.46
N LEU A 141 -10.52 43.15 39.47
CA LEU A 141 -10.06 41.80 39.10
C LEU A 141 -9.40 41.06 40.27
N LYS A 142 -8.63 41.76 41.11
CA LYS A 142 -8.01 41.20 42.33
C LYS A 142 -9.01 40.74 43.40
N GLN A 143 -10.28 41.12 43.28
CA GLN A 143 -11.36 40.80 44.22
C GLN A 143 -12.40 39.82 43.64
N PHE A 144 -12.10 39.20 42.49
CA PHE A 144 -12.98 38.21 41.87
C PHE A 144 -13.19 37.01 42.81
N LYS A 145 -14.46 36.63 42.96
CA LYS A 145 -14.88 35.41 43.65
C LYS A 145 -15.30 34.33 42.65
N THR A 146 -15.53 33.10 43.11
CA THR A 146 -15.98 31.98 42.27
C THR A 146 -17.20 32.34 41.42
N GLU A 147 -18.16 33.07 41.99
CA GLU A 147 -19.38 33.49 41.28
C GLU A 147 -19.09 34.50 40.15
N ASP A 148 -18.04 35.31 40.30
CA ASP A 148 -17.58 36.26 39.28
C ASP A 148 -16.94 35.53 38.09
N TYR A 149 -16.19 34.46 38.35
CA TYR A 149 -15.65 33.60 37.29
C TYR A 149 -16.76 32.89 36.50
N GLU A 150 -17.79 32.39 37.19
CA GLU A 150 -18.95 31.78 36.54
C GLU A 150 -19.74 32.80 35.71
N ALA A 151 -20.00 33.98 36.27
CA ALA A 151 -20.70 35.07 35.56
C ALA A 151 -19.90 35.58 34.34
N LEU A 152 -18.56 35.56 34.40
CA LEU A 152 -17.70 35.91 33.27
C LEU A 152 -17.85 34.93 32.10
N LEU A 153 -18.08 33.65 32.39
CA LEU A 153 -18.25 32.58 31.42
C LEU A 153 -19.70 32.48 30.90
N ARG A 154 -20.69 32.78 31.74
CA ARG A 154 -22.13 32.75 31.42
C ARG A 154 -22.66 34.14 31.05
N ARG A 155 -22.07 34.74 30.01
CA ARG A 155 -22.46 36.09 29.58
C ARG A 155 -23.85 36.07 28.93
N PRO A 156 -24.77 36.95 29.35
CA PRO A 156 -26.02 37.12 28.63
C PRO A 156 -25.74 37.63 27.22
N SER A 157 -26.47 37.10 26.24
CA SER A 157 -26.48 37.65 24.88
C SER A 157 -27.48 38.78 24.82
N PHE A 158 -27.06 39.92 24.26
CA PHE A 158 -27.91 41.10 24.08
C PHE A 158 -28.46 41.16 22.66
N CYS A 159 -29.59 41.83 22.49
CA CYS A 159 -30.23 41.99 21.20
C CYS A 159 -29.36 42.82 20.25
N SER A 160 -29.29 42.42 18.99
CA SER A 160 -28.58 43.16 17.92
C SER A 160 -29.46 44.19 17.22
N GLN A 161 -30.77 44.23 17.52
CA GLN A 161 -31.68 45.19 16.92
C GLN A 161 -31.42 46.60 17.43
N LYS A 162 -31.57 47.59 16.54
CA LYS A 162 -31.40 49.00 16.87
C LYS A 162 -32.34 49.38 18.00
N GLN A 163 -31.83 50.11 18.99
CA GLN A 163 -32.56 50.54 20.20
C GLN A 163 -32.84 49.43 21.22
N HIS A 164 -32.53 48.16 20.92
CA HIS A 164 -32.66 47.03 21.86
C HIS A 164 -31.30 46.54 22.37
N GLU A 165 -30.20 47.24 22.12
CA GLU A 165 -28.83 46.75 22.37
C GLU A 165 -28.52 46.47 23.85
N ARG A 166 -29.40 46.89 24.76
CA ARG A 166 -29.34 46.63 26.21
C ARG A 166 -30.26 45.50 26.66
N GLU A 167 -31.16 45.03 25.79
CA GLU A 167 -32.13 44.01 26.11
C GLU A 167 -31.52 42.62 26.00
N VAL A 168 -31.70 41.82 27.05
CA VAL A 168 -31.22 40.44 27.08
C VAL A 168 -32.13 39.56 26.22
N MET A 169 -31.52 38.70 25.42
CA MET A 169 -32.23 37.69 24.63
C MET A 169 -32.78 36.63 25.58
N LYS A 170 -34.10 36.41 25.51
CA LYS A 170 -34.82 35.50 26.42
C LYS A 170 -35.73 34.52 25.71
N PHE A 171 -36.01 34.76 24.43
CA PHE A 171 -36.92 33.95 23.64
C PHE A 171 -36.27 33.52 22.34
N TYR A 172 -36.83 32.48 21.73
CA TYR A 172 -36.50 32.02 20.39
C TYR A 172 -37.76 32.07 19.53
N CYS A 173 -37.69 32.79 18.42
CA CYS A 173 -38.77 32.81 17.44
C CYS A 173 -38.58 31.66 16.45
N LEU A 174 -39.52 30.73 16.41
CA LEU A 174 -39.46 29.54 15.56
C LEU A 174 -39.65 29.90 14.08
N ASP A 175 -40.50 30.88 13.78
CA ASP A 175 -40.76 31.33 12.41
C ASP A 175 -39.55 32.03 11.78
N CYS A 176 -38.86 32.86 12.57
CA CYS A 176 -37.70 33.62 12.12
C CYS A 176 -36.36 32.90 12.35
N GLN A 177 -36.36 31.80 13.09
CA GLN A 177 -35.17 31.05 13.50
C GLN A 177 -34.09 31.93 14.15
N SER A 178 -34.52 32.78 15.08
CA SER A 178 -33.64 33.76 15.71
C SER A 178 -33.94 33.91 17.20
N CYS A 179 -32.89 34.05 18.01
CA CYS A 179 -33.03 34.54 19.38
C CYS A 179 -33.58 35.96 19.35
N ILE A 180 -34.47 36.32 20.27
CA ILE A 180 -35.07 37.66 20.38
C ILE A 180 -35.18 38.10 21.85
N CYS A 181 -35.25 39.42 22.07
CA CYS A 181 -35.52 39.99 23.38
C CYS A 181 -37.02 40.22 23.60
N GLN A 182 -37.38 40.67 24.81
CA GLN A 182 -38.79 40.97 25.15
C GLN A 182 -39.39 42.03 24.21
N ILE A 183 -38.65 43.09 23.89
CA ILE A 183 -39.19 44.15 23.03
C ILE A 183 -39.45 43.64 21.61
N CYS A 184 -38.53 42.86 21.03
CA CYS A 184 -38.74 42.20 19.73
C CYS A 184 -39.98 41.30 19.74
N ASN A 185 -40.17 40.52 20.81
CA ASN A 185 -41.36 39.67 20.97
C ASN A 185 -42.65 40.49 20.96
N ASP A 186 -42.65 41.62 21.65
CA ASP A 186 -43.86 42.45 21.80
C ASP A 186 -44.13 43.35 20.57
N THR A 187 -43.16 43.47 19.66
CA THR A 187 -43.22 44.31 18.46
C THR A 187 -43.24 43.45 17.19
N ASP A 188 -42.07 43.23 16.59
CA ASP A 188 -41.91 42.63 15.26
C ASP A 188 -42.30 41.14 15.21
N HIS A 189 -42.30 40.45 16.35
CA HIS A 189 -42.57 39.01 16.45
C HIS A 189 -43.88 38.68 17.18
N ARG A 190 -44.77 39.65 17.37
CA ARG A 190 -46.00 39.50 18.17
C ARG A 190 -46.95 38.39 17.71
N SER A 191 -46.92 38.09 16.41
CA SER A 191 -47.77 37.06 15.79
C SER A 191 -47.00 35.82 15.37
N HIS A 192 -45.73 35.71 15.76
CA HIS A 192 -44.91 34.55 15.47
C HIS A 192 -44.97 33.54 16.61
N ASP A 193 -44.63 32.29 16.31
CA ASP A 193 -44.45 31.26 17.32
C ASP A 193 -43.13 31.50 18.07
N VAL A 194 -43.23 31.66 19.39
CA VAL A 194 -42.13 32.08 20.26
C VAL A 194 -42.14 31.23 21.51
N VAL A 195 -40.98 30.64 21.82
CA VAL A 195 -40.75 29.83 23.01
C VAL A 195 -39.64 30.44 23.88
N PRO A 196 -39.56 30.11 25.18
CA PRO A 196 -38.42 30.46 26.00
C PRO A 196 -37.11 29.96 25.38
N LEU A 197 -36.08 30.80 25.37
CA LEU A 197 -34.80 30.48 24.72
C LEU A 197 -34.15 29.22 25.31
N ASP A 198 -34.25 29.03 26.63
CA ASP A 198 -33.68 27.86 27.30
C ASP A 198 -34.37 26.55 26.87
N GLU A 199 -35.69 26.59 26.65
CA GLU A 199 -36.46 25.43 26.15
C GLU A 199 -36.06 25.06 24.72
N ALA A 200 -36.00 26.06 23.82
CA ALA A 200 -35.52 25.86 22.46
C ALA A 200 -34.07 25.33 22.44
N ALA A 201 -33.21 25.90 23.29
CA ALA A 201 -31.82 25.48 23.39
C ALA A 201 -31.68 24.05 23.90
N ASP A 202 -32.46 23.62 24.89
CA ASP A 202 -32.39 22.26 25.43
C ASP A 202 -32.91 21.22 24.42
N ALA A 203 -33.98 21.53 23.68
CA ALA A 203 -34.46 20.70 22.59
C ALA A 203 -33.41 20.56 21.48
N GLU A 204 -32.81 21.67 21.02
CA GLU A 204 -31.79 21.65 19.97
C GLU A 204 -30.50 20.96 20.43
N LYS A 205 -30.07 21.16 21.69
CA LYS A 205 -28.95 20.42 22.29
C LYS A 205 -29.19 18.92 22.24
N ALA A 206 -30.38 18.45 22.60
CA ALA A 206 -30.71 17.02 22.58
C ALA A 206 -30.61 16.45 21.16
N LYS A 207 -31.09 17.18 20.15
CA LYS A 207 -30.98 16.81 18.74
C LYS A 207 -29.52 16.77 18.27
N ILE A 208 -28.75 17.84 18.52
CA ILE A 208 -27.31 17.90 18.19
C ILE A 208 -26.56 16.74 18.85
N MET A 209 -26.82 16.45 20.13
CA MET A 209 -26.17 15.36 20.83
C MET A 209 -26.52 14.00 20.23
N SER A 210 -27.76 13.79 19.78
CA SER A 210 -28.16 12.56 19.07
C SER A 210 -27.39 12.37 17.76
N GLU A 211 -27.24 13.43 16.96
CA GLU A 211 -26.46 13.40 15.71
C GLU A 211 -24.95 13.18 15.98
N VAL A 212 -24.41 13.79 17.04
CA VAL A 212 -23.02 13.57 17.49
C VAL A 212 -22.79 12.09 17.87
N GLU A 213 -23.73 11.46 18.57
CA GLU A 213 -23.63 10.03 18.90
C GLU A 213 -23.66 9.14 17.64
N ALA A 214 -24.47 9.48 16.63
CA ALA A 214 -24.43 8.78 15.35
C ALA A 214 -23.07 8.93 14.65
N MET A 215 -22.50 10.15 14.67
CA MET A 215 -21.18 10.42 14.09
C MET A 215 -20.05 9.69 14.83
N LYS A 216 -20.15 9.51 16.15
CA LYS A 216 -19.19 8.71 16.93
C LYS A 216 -19.12 7.25 16.46
N LYS A 217 -20.27 6.64 16.15
CA LYS A 217 -20.30 5.28 15.55
C LYS A 217 -19.61 5.25 14.19
N GLY A 218 -19.83 6.26 13.36
CA GLY A 218 -19.12 6.41 12.08
C GLY A 218 -17.61 6.53 12.25
N LYS A 219 -17.15 7.28 13.26
CA LYS A 219 -15.73 7.38 13.62
C LYS A 219 -15.14 6.01 14.02
N GLU A 220 -15.85 5.22 14.81
CA GLU A 220 -15.42 3.88 15.20
C GLU A 220 -15.22 2.98 13.97
N ALA A 221 -16.21 2.94 13.06
CA ALA A 221 -16.11 2.19 11.80
C ALA A 221 -14.92 2.65 10.93
N CYS A 222 -14.70 3.96 10.79
CA CYS A 222 -13.52 4.48 10.08
C CYS A 222 -12.20 4.06 10.74
N THR A 223 -12.16 4.02 12.08
CA THR A 223 -10.97 3.60 12.83
C THR A 223 -10.67 2.12 12.60
N GLU A 224 -11.70 1.27 12.58
CA GLU A 224 -11.58 -0.16 12.24
C GLU A 224 -11.05 -0.36 10.82
N ILE A 225 -11.57 0.39 9.84
CA ILE A 225 -11.09 0.36 8.46
C ILE A 225 -9.61 0.74 8.39
N LEU A 226 -9.19 1.80 9.08
CA LEU A 226 -7.78 2.22 9.12
C LEU A 226 -6.87 1.14 9.74
N GLN A 227 -7.31 0.49 10.82
CA GLN A 227 -6.58 -0.62 11.43
C GLN A 227 -6.48 -1.82 10.47
N GLN A 228 -7.57 -2.14 9.78
CA GLN A 228 -7.58 -3.21 8.79
C GLN A 228 -6.68 -2.91 7.60
N MET A 229 -6.62 -1.66 7.13
CA MET A 229 -5.72 -1.24 6.05
C MET A 229 -4.24 -1.39 6.46
N GLU A 230 -3.87 -0.97 7.66
CA GLU A 230 -2.48 -1.12 8.13
C GLU A 230 -2.12 -2.60 8.33
N LYS A 231 -3.06 -3.41 8.82
CA LYS A 231 -2.88 -4.86 8.89
C LYS A 231 -2.68 -5.47 7.50
N ASN A 232 -3.53 -5.12 6.53
CA ASN A 232 -3.41 -5.61 5.15
C ASN A 232 -2.06 -5.25 4.53
N LYS A 233 -1.56 -4.04 4.78
CA LYS A 233 -0.23 -3.61 4.35
C LYS A 233 0.87 -4.49 4.96
N GLN A 234 0.80 -4.78 6.26
CA GLN A 234 1.77 -5.63 6.94
C GLN A 234 1.71 -7.10 6.46
N ASP A 235 0.50 -7.63 6.26
CA ASP A 235 0.27 -8.97 5.74
C ASP A 235 0.79 -9.09 4.30
N PHE A 236 0.59 -8.06 3.48
CA PHE A 236 1.11 -8.00 2.10
C PHE A 236 2.65 -8.01 2.06
N GLU A 237 3.31 -7.18 2.87
CA GLU A 237 4.78 -7.19 2.96
C GLU A 237 5.32 -8.55 3.44
N THR A 238 4.63 -9.17 4.40
CA THR A 238 4.97 -10.52 4.89
C THR A 238 4.81 -11.57 3.78
N SER A 239 3.75 -11.49 2.98
CA SER A 239 3.52 -12.35 1.83
C SER A 239 4.62 -12.20 0.77
N ILE A 240 5.03 -10.95 0.47
CA ILE A 240 6.15 -10.69 -0.45
C ILE A 240 7.46 -11.28 0.07
N ALA A 241 7.74 -11.15 1.38
CA ALA A 241 8.93 -11.74 1.99
C ALA A 241 8.92 -13.28 1.90
N ALA A 242 7.77 -13.91 2.16
CA ALA A 242 7.60 -15.35 2.02
C ALA A 242 7.78 -15.82 0.56
N ALA A 243 7.20 -15.10 -0.40
CA ALA A 243 7.38 -15.40 -1.83
C ALA A 243 8.85 -15.30 -2.26
N LYS A 244 9.59 -14.28 -1.80
CA LYS A 244 11.04 -14.18 -2.03
C LYS A 244 11.79 -15.38 -1.46
N GLN A 245 11.43 -15.84 -0.26
CA GLN A 245 12.05 -17.02 0.34
C GLN A 245 11.75 -18.30 -0.47
N GLN A 246 10.53 -18.45 -0.99
CA GLN A 246 10.16 -19.57 -1.85
C GLN A 246 10.98 -19.60 -3.15
N VAL A 247 11.22 -18.44 -3.77
CA VAL A 247 12.11 -18.34 -4.95
C VAL A 247 13.53 -18.81 -4.63
N SER A 248 14.09 -18.38 -3.50
CA SER A 248 15.41 -18.83 -3.05
C SER A 248 15.44 -20.35 -2.82
N GLN A 249 14.44 -20.91 -2.13
CA GLN A 249 14.34 -22.35 -1.88
C GLN A 249 14.18 -23.16 -3.18
N ALA A 250 13.40 -22.68 -4.14
CA ALA A 250 13.27 -23.32 -5.46
C ALA A 250 14.60 -23.34 -6.20
N THR A 251 15.35 -22.24 -6.15
CA THR A 251 16.69 -22.13 -6.73
C THR A 251 17.66 -23.12 -6.10
N GLU A 252 17.69 -23.22 -4.77
CA GLU A 252 18.55 -24.17 -4.05
C GLU A 252 18.24 -25.63 -4.42
N LYS A 253 16.95 -25.99 -4.55
CA LYS A 253 16.55 -27.33 -5.00
C LYS A 253 17.04 -27.66 -6.41
N MET A 254 16.94 -26.71 -7.35
CA MET A 254 17.47 -26.88 -8.70
C MET A 254 18.98 -27.06 -8.71
N ILE A 255 19.73 -26.22 -7.97
CA ILE A 255 21.19 -26.33 -7.83
C ILE A 255 21.56 -27.70 -7.26
N ALA A 256 20.87 -28.17 -6.22
CA ALA A 256 21.11 -29.48 -5.62
C ALA A 256 20.89 -30.62 -6.64
N ARG A 257 19.84 -30.53 -7.47
CA ARG A 257 19.59 -31.53 -8.52
C ARG A 257 20.68 -31.52 -9.59
N VAL A 258 21.11 -30.35 -10.05
CA VAL A 258 22.20 -30.23 -11.04
C VAL A 258 23.49 -30.86 -10.49
N LYS A 259 23.86 -30.56 -9.24
CA LYS A 259 25.03 -31.17 -8.59
C LYS A 259 24.91 -32.68 -8.42
N ALA A 260 23.71 -33.19 -8.14
CA ALA A 260 23.49 -34.63 -8.05
C ALA A 260 23.68 -35.32 -9.42
N LEU A 261 23.18 -34.71 -10.50
CA LEU A 261 23.37 -35.22 -11.86
C LEU A 261 24.85 -35.21 -12.29
N GLU A 262 25.59 -34.16 -11.92
CA GLU A 262 27.04 -34.11 -12.12
C GLU A 262 27.75 -35.27 -11.40
N SER A 263 27.44 -35.49 -10.12
CA SER A 263 28.03 -36.57 -9.33
C SER A 263 27.69 -37.95 -9.90
N GLU A 264 26.47 -38.16 -10.39
CA GLU A 264 26.03 -39.40 -11.03
C GLU A 264 26.80 -39.67 -12.33
N ALA A 265 26.97 -38.66 -13.19
CA ALA A 265 27.74 -38.77 -14.42
C ALA A 265 29.22 -39.09 -14.14
N MET A 266 29.82 -38.42 -13.15
CA MET A 266 31.21 -38.68 -12.73
C MET A 266 31.38 -40.08 -12.14
N THR A 267 30.43 -40.55 -11.34
CA THR A 267 30.44 -41.90 -10.78
C THR A 267 30.34 -42.96 -11.87
N SER A 268 29.50 -42.74 -12.88
CA SER A 268 29.39 -43.63 -14.05
C SER A 268 30.73 -43.75 -14.82
N LEU A 269 31.46 -42.64 -14.96
CA LEU A 269 32.79 -42.64 -15.59
C LEU A 269 33.81 -43.41 -14.76
N GLU A 270 33.87 -43.21 -13.43
CA GLU A 270 34.78 -43.95 -12.55
C GLU A 270 34.45 -45.44 -12.49
N ASN A 271 33.18 -45.82 -12.48
CA ASN A 271 32.76 -47.22 -12.56
C ASN A 271 33.19 -47.87 -13.90
N THR A 272 33.02 -47.14 -15.01
CA THR A 272 33.47 -47.58 -16.34
C THR A 272 34.98 -47.76 -16.36
N ARG A 273 35.74 -46.82 -15.77
CA ARG A 273 37.19 -46.90 -15.64
C ARG A 273 37.60 -48.12 -14.82
N ALA A 274 37.03 -48.32 -13.64
CA ALA A 274 37.34 -49.43 -12.76
C ALA A 274 37.10 -50.78 -13.46
N SER A 275 35.93 -50.98 -14.07
CA SER A 275 35.59 -52.21 -14.79
C SER A 275 36.51 -52.48 -15.99
N ARG A 276 36.84 -51.44 -16.79
CA ARG A 276 37.75 -51.60 -17.93
C ARG A 276 39.18 -51.87 -17.48
N MET A 277 39.64 -51.21 -16.42
CA MET A 277 40.99 -51.39 -15.88
C MET A 277 41.17 -52.80 -15.32
N GLU A 278 40.19 -53.32 -14.58
CA GLU A 278 40.20 -54.68 -14.04
C GLU A 278 40.32 -55.75 -15.14
N LYS A 279 39.57 -55.59 -16.24
CA LYS A 279 39.67 -56.48 -17.41
C LYS A 279 41.07 -56.42 -18.04
N LEU A 280 41.65 -55.23 -18.17
CA LEU A 280 43.00 -55.05 -18.70
C LEU A 280 44.06 -55.68 -17.79
N THR A 281 43.95 -55.48 -16.46
CA THR A 281 44.89 -56.05 -15.49
C THR A 281 44.83 -57.57 -15.46
N SER A 282 43.62 -58.17 -15.43
CA SER A 282 43.45 -59.62 -15.42
C SER A 282 43.99 -60.28 -16.70
N ALA A 283 43.75 -59.66 -17.86
CA ALA A 283 44.29 -60.17 -19.11
C ALA A 283 45.82 -60.01 -19.20
N ARG A 284 46.36 -58.91 -18.67
CA ARG A 284 47.81 -58.70 -18.55
C ARG A 284 48.45 -59.79 -17.70
N GLU A 285 47.89 -60.08 -16.53
CA GLU A 285 48.39 -61.13 -15.63
C GLU A 285 48.34 -62.51 -16.28
N SER A 286 47.24 -62.81 -16.98
CA SER A 286 47.08 -64.05 -17.74
C SER A 286 48.13 -64.18 -18.85
N ALA A 287 48.36 -63.11 -19.63
CA ALA A 287 49.37 -63.07 -20.67
C ALA A 287 50.80 -63.20 -20.09
N GLN A 288 51.08 -62.52 -18.97
CA GLN A 288 52.37 -62.62 -18.27
C GLN A 288 52.63 -64.04 -17.75
N SER A 289 51.61 -64.72 -17.22
CA SER A 289 51.71 -66.12 -16.79
C SER A 289 52.04 -67.03 -17.98
N LEU A 290 51.36 -66.86 -19.11
CA LEU A 290 51.62 -67.64 -20.33
C LEU A 290 53.05 -67.41 -20.84
N VAL A 291 53.52 -66.15 -20.89
CA VAL A 291 54.90 -65.81 -21.25
C VAL A 291 55.90 -66.51 -20.32
N ARG A 292 55.67 -66.51 -19.00
CA ARG A 292 56.54 -67.22 -18.05
C ARG A 292 56.58 -68.72 -18.33
N GLN A 293 55.43 -69.36 -18.56
CA GLN A 293 55.35 -70.79 -18.85
C GLN A 293 56.07 -71.15 -20.16
N ILE A 294 55.94 -70.31 -21.19
CA ILE A 294 56.66 -70.48 -22.46
C ILE A 294 58.16 -70.34 -22.23
N ASN A 295 58.62 -69.27 -21.56
CA ASN A 295 60.04 -69.05 -21.30
C ASN A 295 60.67 -70.20 -20.52
N GLN A 296 60.02 -70.69 -19.45
CA GLN A 296 60.48 -71.84 -18.67
C GLN A 296 60.60 -73.11 -19.53
N THR A 297 59.63 -73.36 -20.40
CA THR A 297 59.65 -74.53 -21.29
C THR A 297 60.77 -74.43 -22.32
N VAL A 298 61.00 -73.23 -22.87
CA VAL A 298 62.11 -72.94 -23.79
C VAL A 298 63.47 -73.10 -23.10
N GLU A 299 63.64 -72.54 -21.90
CA GLU A 299 64.87 -72.67 -21.10
C GLU A 299 65.19 -74.13 -20.80
N PHE A 300 64.19 -74.90 -20.33
CA PHE A 300 64.36 -76.33 -20.07
C PHE A 300 64.74 -77.12 -21.33
N GLY A 301 64.13 -76.81 -22.48
CA GLY A 301 64.49 -77.40 -23.77
C GLY A 301 65.94 -77.09 -24.18
N ASN A 302 66.37 -75.83 -24.03
CA ASN A 302 67.74 -75.41 -24.33
C ASN A 302 68.77 -76.08 -23.40
N ASP A 303 68.45 -76.21 -22.11
CA ASP A 303 69.33 -76.87 -21.13
C ASP A 303 69.53 -78.36 -21.42
N LEU A 304 68.46 -79.07 -21.81
CA LEU A 304 68.54 -80.46 -22.25
C LEU A 304 69.42 -80.63 -23.50
N GLN A 305 69.38 -79.67 -24.43
CA GLN A 305 70.19 -79.71 -25.64
C GLN A 305 71.69 -79.48 -25.37
N GLN A 306 72.06 -78.63 -24.42
CA GLN A 306 73.45 -78.20 -24.21
C GLN A 306 74.24 -79.02 -23.18
N ARG A 307 73.60 -79.60 -22.14
CA ARG A 307 74.33 -79.94 -20.90
C ARG A 307 74.01 -81.32 -20.26
N ARG A 308 73.33 -82.25 -20.94
CA ARG A 308 72.86 -83.50 -20.31
C ARG A 308 73.23 -84.80 -21.06
N PRO A 309 73.37 -85.95 -20.36
CA PRO A 309 73.56 -87.27 -20.99
C PRO A 309 72.37 -87.65 -21.89
N THR A 310 72.61 -88.45 -22.93
CA THR A 310 71.58 -88.88 -23.90
C THR A 310 70.40 -89.62 -23.26
N SER A 311 70.59 -90.26 -22.10
CA SER A 311 69.53 -90.91 -21.33
C SER A 311 68.50 -89.94 -20.76
N ASP A 312 68.92 -88.75 -20.31
CA ASP A 312 68.04 -87.76 -19.67
C ASP A 312 67.14 -87.09 -20.70
N VAL A 313 67.65 -86.92 -21.93
CA VAL A 313 66.89 -86.42 -23.08
C VAL A 313 65.76 -87.38 -23.42
N GLU A 314 66.03 -88.69 -23.51
CA GLU A 314 64.98 -89.66 -23.86
C GLU A 314 63.96 -89.91 -22.74
N GLN A 315 64.37 -89.81 -21.48
CA GLN A 315 63.42 -89.90 -20.36
C GLN A 315 62.50 -88.67 -20.28
N SER A 316 62.99 -87.48 -20.69
CA SER A 316 62.24 -86.22 -20.60
C SER A 316 61.44 -85.88 -21.87
N LYS A 317 61.74 -86.55 -23.01
CA LYS A 317 61.15 -86.27 -24.33
C LYS A 317 59.63 -86.20 -24.32
N LYS A 318 58.97 -87.25 -23.82
CA LYS A 318 57.52 -87.36 -23.85
C LYS A 318 56.84 -86.21 -23.09
N TYR A 319 57.37 -85.88 -21.92
CA TYR A 319 56.88 -84.78 -21.09
C TYR A 319 57.05 -83.41 -21.78
N LEU A 320 58.20 -83.18 -22.42
CA LEU A 320 58.46 -81.94 -23.14
C LEU A 320 57.59 -81.79 -24.39
N GLU A 321 57.41 -82.87 -25.17
CA GLU A 321 56.54 -82.90 -26.35
C GLU A 321 55.07 -82.62 -25.97
N GLU A 322 54.58 -83.24 -24.89
CA GLU A 322 53.23 -82.99 -24.35
C GLU A 322 53.08 -81.51 -23.93
N ARG A 323 54.06 -80.97 -23.19
CA ARG A 323 53.99 -79.58 -22.71
C ARG A 323 54.06 -78.54 -23.83
N LEU A 324 54.90 -78.77 -24.84
CA LEU A 324 54.98 -77.92 -26.03
C LEU A 324 53.67 -77.94 -26.82
N LYS A 325 53.04 -79.12 -26.93
CA LYS A 325 51.74 -79.26 -27.58
C LYS A 325 50.65 -78.49 -26.82
N GLU A 326 50.59 -78.63 -25.49
CA GLU A 326 49.65 -77.86 -24.65
C GLU A 326 49.80 -76.35 -24.81
N LEU A 327 51.02 -75.83 -24.73
CA LEU A 327 51.28 -74.40 -24.86
C LEU A 327 50.99 -73.89 -26.27
N SER A 328 51.29 -74.69 -27.31
CA SER A 328 51.00 -74.33 -28.71
C SER A 328 49.49 -74.24 -29.02
N GLN A 329 48.67 -74.93 -28.24
CA GLN A 329 47.21 -74.93 -28.37
C GLN A 329 46.52 -73.92 -27.45
N THR A 330 47.26 -73.33 -26.51
CA THR A 330 46.73 -72.34 -25.57
C THR A 330 46.51 -71.01 -26.29
N GLN A 331 45.28 -70.48 -26.26
CA GLN A 331 44.98 -69.19 -26.87
C GLN A 331 45.59 -68.04 -26.08
N VAL A 332 46.18 -67.08 -26.80
CA VAL A 332 46.66 -65.82 -26.20
C VAL A 332 45.44 -65.04 -25.71
N PRO A 333 45.44 -64.53 -24.45
CA PRO A 333 44.37 -63.69 -23.95
C PRO A 333 44.16 -62.48 -24.87
N THR A 334 42.98 -62.39 -25.50
CA THR A 334 42.61 -61.25 -26.35
C THR A 334 41.76 -60.27 -25.53
N VAL A 335 42.13 -59.00 -25.55
CA VAL A 335 41.38 -57.94 -24.84
C VAL A 335 40.76 -57.00 -25.86
N SER A 336 39.43 -57.02 -25.96
CA SER A 336 38.66 -56.06 -26.75
C SER A 336 38.05 -55.00 -25.84
N VAL A 337 38.85 -54.02 -25.42
CA VAL A 337 38.38 -52.86 -24.65
C VAL A 337 38.76 -51.60 -25.43
N SER A 338 37.75 -50.80 -25.81
CA SER A 338 37.99 -49.52 -26.49
C SER A 338 38.67 -48.50 -25.56
N PRO A 339 39.67 -47.75 -26.03
CA PRO A 339 40.32 -46.70 -25.23
C PRO A 339 39.50 -45.41 -25.17
N PHE A 340 38.48 -45.27 -26.02
CA PHE A 340 37.72 -44.02 -26.14
C PHE A 340 36.61 -43.92 -25.09
N VAL A 341 36.52 -42.75 -24.47
CA VAL A 341 35.44 -42.32 -23.56
C VAL A 341 35.13 -40.87 -23.87
N GLN A 342 33.85 -40.55 -24.06
CA GLN A 342 33.36 -39.20 -24.32
C GLN A 342 32.09 -38.95 -23.50
N PHE A 343 32.00 -37.78 -22.88
CA PHE A 343 30.76 -37.27 -22.32
C PHE A 343 30.05 -36.41 -23.37
N VAL A 344 28.76 -36.65 -23.59
CA VAL A 344 27.92 -35.88 -24.50
C VAL A 344 26.79 -35.25 -23.67
N PRO A 345 26.72 -33.92 -23.54
CA PRO A 345 25.66 -33.27 -22.79
C PRO A 345 24.33 -33.40 -23.56
N ALA A 346 23.24 -33.68 -22.83
CA ALA A 346 21.90 -33.84 -23.38
C ALA A 346 20.98 -32.63 -23.17
N TRP A 347 21.48 -31.52 -22.60
CA TRP A 347 20.67 -30.41 -22.07
C TRP A 347 20.89 -29.08 -22.82
N SER A 348 19.85 -28.23 -22.87
CA SER A 348 19.87 -26.87 -23.43
C SER A 348 19.54 -25.78 -22.38
N PRO A 349 20.21 -24.61 -22.39
CA PRO A 349 19.98 -23.53 -21.42
C PRO A 349 18.57 -22.91 -21.42
N GLU A 350 17.81 -23.08 -22.49
CA GLU A 350 16.53 -22.40 -22.69
C GLU A 350 15.36 -23.09 -21.95
N ASP A 351 15.58 -24.31 -21.45
CA ASP A 351 14.54 -25.16 -20.86
C ASP A 351 14.33 -24.93 -19.34
N LEU A 352 15.05 -24.00 -18.71
CA LEU A 352 15.01 -23.81 -17.26
C LEU A 352 14.04 -22.70 -16.82
N SER A 353 12.96 -23.06 -16.13
CA SER A 353 12.02 -22.12 -15.52
C SER A 353 11.91 -22.33 -14.01
N LEU A 354 12.16 -21.27 -13.23
CA LEU A 354 12.02 -21.25 -11.78
C LEU A 354 10.55 -21.18 -11.31
N GLY A 355 9.61 -20.93 -12.22
CA GLY A 355 8.21 -20.60 -11.93
C GLY A 355 7.93 -19.09 -11.97
N PHE A 356 6.74 -18.69 -11.54
CA PHE A 356 6.27 -17.31 -11.54
C PHE A 356 5.56 -16.96 -10.22
N ALA A 357 5.53 -15.68 -9.88
CA ALA A 357 4.77 -15.18 -8.74
C ALA A 357 3.33 -14.89 -9.16
N THR A 358 2.36 -15.41 -8.41
CA THR A 358 0.95 -15.06 -8.55
C THR A 358 0.60 -13.97 -7.53
N ILE A 359 -0.16 -12.97 -7.97
CA ILE A 359 -0.72 -11.93 -7.11
C ILE A 359 -2.22 -11.98 -7.37
N ASN A 360 -3.02 -12.36 -6.37
CA ASN A 360 -4.47 -12.27 -6.50
C ASN A 360 -4.84 -10.82 -6.76
N ILE A 361 -5.42 -10.56 -7.93
CA ILE A 361 -5.95 -9.25 -8.29
C ILE A 361 -7.40 -9.27 -7.85
N ASP A 362 -7.80 -8.36 -6.96
CA ASP A 362 -9.20 -8.16 -6.62
C ASP A 362 -9.97 -7.85 -7.91
N GLY A 363 -10.92 -8.73 -8.23
CA GLY A 363 -11.56 -8.80 -9.54
C GLY A 363 -12.24 -7.49 -9.92
N ASN A 364 -11.91 -6.99 -11.12
CA ASN A 364 -12.87 -6.24 -11.91
C ASN A 364 -12.56 -6.30 -13.41
N GLU A 365 -13.66 -6.15 -14.14
CA GLU A 365 -13.96 -6.50 -15.52
C GLU A 365 -12.98 -5.96 -16.59
N SER A 366 -12.93 -6.64 -17.74
CA SER A 366 -12.35 -6.08 -18.96
C SER A 366 -13.35 -6.35 -20.10
N THR A 367 -13.34 -5.52 -21.15
CA THR A 367 -14.33 -5.53 -22.25
C THR A 367 -13.65 -5.87 -23.59
N LEU A 368 -14.34 -6.57 -24.50
CA LEU A 368 -13.85 -6.94 -25.84
C LEU A 368 -14.75 -6.39 -26.95
N GLU A 369 -14.15 -5.86 -28.02
CA GLU A 369 -14.81 -5.51 -29.28
C GLU A 369 -14.77 -6.71 -30.25
N SER A 370 -15.92 -7.10 -30.82
CA SER A 370 -16.01 -8.18 -31.81
C SER A 370 -15.69 -7.71 -33.23
N GLN A 371 -14.75 -8.36 -33.92
CA GLN A 371 -14.51 -8.22 -35.37
C GLN A 371 -14.94 -9.49 -36.11
N SER A 372 -15.46 -9.36 -37.33
CA SER A 372 -15.81 -10.48 -38.23
C SER A 372 -14.63 -10.87 -39.12
N PHE A 373 -14.42 -12.17 -39.34
CA PHE A 373 -13.26 -12.71 -40.09
C PHE A 373 -13.72 -13.58 -41.28
N HIS A 374 -12.84 -13.87 -42.25
CA HIS A 374 -13.11 -14.75 -43.38
C HIS A 374 -12.26 -16.02 -43.36
N ALA A 375 -12.82 -17.14 -43.83
CA ALA A 375 -12.07 -18.40 -43.93
C ALA A 375 -10.95 -18.30 -44.97
N GLY A 376 -9.76 -18.80 -44.61
CA GLY A 376 -8.55 -18.71 -45.43
C GLY A 376 -7.70 -17.45 -45.20
N GLU A 377 -8.17 -16.48 -44.40
CA GLU A 377 -7.41 -15.27 -44.03
C GLU A 377 -6.87 -15.35 -42.59
N GLU A 378 -5.81 -14.57 -42.30
CA GLU A 378 -5.28 -14.46 -40.93
C GLU A 378 -6.23 -13.61 -40.09
N ALA A 379 -6.97 -14.27 -39.19
CA ALA A 379 -7.76 -13.61 -38.17
C ALA A 379 -6.84 -13.09 -37.05
N VAL A 380 -7.05 -11.85 -36.61
CA VAL A 380 -6.27 -11.22 -35.53
C VAL A 380 -7.21 -10.70 -34.45
N ILE A 381 -7.17 -11.31 -33.27
CA ILE A 381 -7.96 -10.91 -32.11
C ILE A 381 -7.05 -10.16 -31.14
N SER A 382 -7.40 -8.92 -30.82
CA SER A 382 -6.65 -8.11 -29.85
C SER A 382 -7.33 -8.16 -28.48
N ILE A 383 -6.54 -8.44 -27.45
CA ILE A 383 -6.98 -8.61 -26.07
C ILE A 383 -6.30 -7.55 -25.22
N TYR A 384 -7.12 -6.74 -24.55
CA TYR A 384 -6.68 -5.62 -23.72
C TYR A 384 -6.84 -6.00 -22.24
N PRO A 385 -5.76 -6.36 -21.53
CA PRO A 385 -5.80 -6.46 -20.08
C PRO A 385 -5.90 -5.02 -19.53
N GLU A 386 -6.93 -4.69 -18.75
CA GLU A 386 -7.01 -3.38 -18.13
C GLU A 386 -5.83 -3.17 -17.15
N LEU A 387 -4.90 -2.31 -17.56
CA LEU A 387 -3.84 -1.79 -16.71
C LEU A 387 -4.42 -0.64 -15.88
N GLN A 388 -4.57 -0.83 -14.56
CA GLN A 388 -4.76 0.30 -13.66
C GLN A 388 -3.59 1.30 -13.88
N LYS A 389 -3.95 2.55 -14.20
CA LYS A 389 -3.00 3.66 -14.39
C LYS A 389 -2.01 3.73 -13.22
N GLY A 390 -0.76 3.34 -13.46
CA GLY A 390 0.34 3.56 -12.50
C GLY A 390 1.41 2.47 -12.42
N LYS A 391 1.23 1.29 -13.01
CA LYS A 391 2.28 0.25 -12.98
C LYS A 391 3.16 0.31 -14.22
N PHE A 392 4.43 0.66 -14.02
CA PHE A 392 5.48 0.46 -15.03
C PHE A 392 5.68 -1.03 -15.27
N ARG A 393 5.41 -1.50 -16.49
CA ARG A 393 5.87 -2.82 -16.93
C ARG A 393 7.35 -2.72 -17.24
N ASN A 394 8.18 -3.49 -16.54
CA ASN A 394 9.58 -3.66 -16.92
C ASN A 394 9.62 -4.30 -18.31
N LYS A 395 10.20 -3.59 -19.30
CA LYS A 395 10.28 -3.95 -20.74
C LYS A 395 11.05 -5.25 -21.05
N LYS A 396 11.27 -6.15 -20.08
CA LYS A 396 12.13 -7.33 -20.22
C LYS A 396 11.47 -8.69 -19.98
N HIS A 397 10.19 -8.76 -19.58
CA HIS A 397 9.50 -10.03 -19.39
C HIS A 397 8.24 -10.11 -20.24
N LYS A 398 8.29 -10.97 -21.26
CA LYS A 398 7.10 -11.41 -22.03
C LYS A 398 6.23 -12.24 -21.09
N ALA A 399 4.95 -11.94 -21.00
CA ALA A 399 4.00 -12.81 -20.32
C ALA A 399 3.85 -14.13 -21.10
N GLN A 400 3.71 -15.24 -20.38
CA GLN A 400 3.38 -16.51 -21.01
C GLN A 400 1.88 -16.53 -21.26
N ALA A 401 1.50 -16.44 -22.53
CA ALA A 401 0.12 -16.49 -22.96
C ALA A 401 -0.05 -17.69 -23.89
N GLU A 402 -1.13 -18.42 -23.71
CA GLU A 402 -1.51 -19.60 -24.50
C GLU A 402 -2.92 -19.37 -25.03
N ALA A 403 -3.17 -19.82 -26.26
CA ALA A 403 -4.48 -19.75 -26.87
C ALA A 403 -4.88 -21.14 -27.35
N HIS A 404 -6.12 -21.51 -27.11
CA HIS A 404 -6.75 -22.74 -27.59
C HIS A 404 -7.97 -22.35 -28.41
N ILE A 405 -8.12 -22.95 -29.59
CA ILE A 405 -9.25 -22.66 -30.48
C ILE A 405 -9.95 -23.97 -30.80
N GLU A 406 -11.26 -24.00 -30.58
CA GLU A 406 -12.13 -25.12 -30.94
C GLU A 406 -13.06 -24.75 -32.10
N PRO A 407 -13.21 -25.62 -33.13
CA PRO A 407 -12.59 -26.95 -33.27
C PRO A 407 -11.13 -26.87 -33.77
N ALA A 408 -10.20 -27.52 -33.07
CA ALA A 408 -8.77 -27.45 -33.40
C ALA A 408 -8.42 -28.03 -34.78
N GLU A 409 -9.18 -29.00 -35.30
CA GLU A 409 -8.91 -29.64 -36.59
C GLU A 409 -9.16 -28.70 -37.79
N GLN A 410 -9.99 -27.67 -37.57
CA GLN A 410 -10.37 -26.68 -38.58
C GLN A 410 -9.39 -25.51 -38.66
N ILE A 411 -8.36 -25.47 -37.82
CA ILE A 411 -7.29 -24.48 -37.85
C ILE A 411 -6.13 -24.98 -38.74
N ALA A 412 -5.54 -24.09 -39.54
CA ALA A 412 -4.36 -24.41 -40.34
C ALA A 412 -3.18 -24.77 -39.43
N GLU A 413 -2.51 -25.89 -39.71
CA GLU A 413 -1.42 -26.43 -38.87
C GLU A 413 -0.28 -25.41 -38.74
N GLY A 414 0.13 -25.10 -37.51
CA GLY A 414 1.15 -24.08 -37.21
C GLY A 414 0.73 -22.61 -37.40
N SER A 415 -0.55 -22.33 -37.71
CA SER A 415 -1.04 -20.95 -37.90
C SER A 415 -1.36 -20.22 -36.59
N LEU A 416 -1.68 -20.95 -35.51
CA LEU A 416 -2.03 -20.38 -34.22
C LEU A 416 -0.80 -19.77 -33.54
N LYS A 417 -0.83 -18.45 -33.31
CA LYS A 417 0.25 -17.70 -32.68
C LYS A 417 -0.33 -16.66 -31.73
N ILE A 418 0.32 -16.49 -30.58
CA ILE A 418 0.00 -15.41 -29.65
C ILE A 418 1.20 -14.50 -29.49
N CYS A 419 0.97 -13.20 -29.61
CA CYS A 419 2.02 -12.18 -29.61
C CYS A 419 1.66 -11.06 -28.65
N GLU A 420 2.55 -10.74 -27.72
CA GLU A 420 2.44 -9.56 -26.89
C GLU A 420 2.97 -8.32 -27.64
N LYS A 421 2.20 -7.24 -27.66
CA LYS A 421 2.58 -5.93 -28.23
C LYS A 421 3.24 -5.04 -27.17
N GLU A 422 4.01 -4.04 -27.63
CA GLU A 422 4.76 -3.12 -26.75
C GLU A 422 3.88 -2.34 -25.76
N ASN A 423 2.60 -2.16 -26.07
CA ASN A 423 1.60 -1.51 -25.23
C ASN A 423 0.94 -2.46 -24.21
N GLY A 424 1.37 -3.72 -24.12
CA GLY A 424 0.83 -4.73 -23.20
C GLY A 424 -0.42 -5.47 -23.69
N THR A 425 -0.90 -5.19 -24.90
CA THR A 425 -2.00 -5.89 -25.56
C THR A 425 -1.52 -7.24 -26.10
N PHE A 426 -2.35 -8.29 -26.00
CA PHE A 426 -2.07 -9.59 -26.62
C PHE A 426 -2.82 -9.73 -27.94
N GLN A 427 -2.17 -10.29 -28.95
CA GLN A 427 -2.80 -10.62 -30.24
C GLN A 427 -2.79 -12.13 -30.45
N VAL A 428 -3.97 -12.73 -30.56
CA VAL A 428 -4.14 -14.12 -31.01
C VAL A 428 -4.35 -14.10 -32.51
N LYS A 429 -3.52 -14.84 -33.23
CA LYS A 429 -3.53 -14.96 -34.69
C LYS A 429 -3.77 -16.40 -35.08
N PHE A 430 -4.67 -16.64 -36.03
CA PHE A 430 -4.93 -17.97 -36.58
C PHE A 430 -5.54 -17.89 -37.98
N VAL A 431 -5.50 -19.00 -38.73
CA VAL A 431 -6.17 -19.12 -40.03
C VAL A 431 -7.18 -20.27 -39.95
N ALA A 432 -8.46 -19.95 -40.08
CA ALA A 432 -9.56 -20.91 -40.13
C ALA A 432 -9.72 -21.47 -41.56
N LYS A 433 -9.79 -22.80 -41.70
CA LYS A 433 -9.94 -23.48 -43.00
C LYS A 433 -11.37 -23.38 -43.56
N PHE A 434 -12.35 -23.26 -42.67
CA PHE A 434 -13.78 -23.28 -43.04
C PHE A 434 -14.54 -22.14 -42.35
N PRO A 435 -15.60 -21.60 -42.98
CA PRO A 435 -16.54 -20.72 -42.31
C PRO A 435 -17.26 -21.44 -41.18
N GLY A 436 -17.54 -20.73 -40.09
CA GLY A 436 -18.16 -21.30 -38.90
C GLY A 436 -17.91 -20.47 -37.64
N THR A 437 -18.46 -20.95 -36.53
CA THR A 437 -18.23 -20.37 -35.21
C THR A 437 -17.06 -21.07 -34.54
N TYR A 438 -16.13 -20.30 -34.02
CA TYR A 438 -14.93 -20.78 -33.33
C TYR A 438 -14.94 -20.25 -31.90
N GLU A 439 -14.56 -21.09 -30.94
CA GLU A 439 -14.37 -20.68 -29.55
C GLU A 439 -12.89 -20.50 -29.27
N VAL A 440 -12.50 -19.29 -28.85
CA VAL A 440 -11.12 -18.94 -28.57
C VAL A 440 -10.95 -18.77 -27.06
N ASN A 441 -10.22 -19.70 -26.45
CA ASN A 441 -9.84 -19.66 -25.04
C ASN A 441 -8.41 -19.13 -24.92
N VAL A 442 -8.22 -18.13 -24.07
CA VAL A 442 -6.91 -17.49 -23.87
C VAL A 442 -6.56 -17.54 -22.40
N ILE A 443 -5.39 -18.10 -22.15
CA ILE A 443 -4.81 -18.31 -20.84
C ILE A 443 -3.60 -17.40 -20.74
N ILE A 444 -3.61 -16.47 -19.79
CA ILE A 444 -2.47 -15.58 -19.52
C ILE A 444 -1.93 -15.92 -18.14
N ASN A 445 -0.66 -16.31 -18.08
CA ASN A 445 0.01 -16.72 -16.84
C ASN A 445 -0.73 -17.86 -16.09
N GLY A 446 -1.35 -18.78 -16.82
CA GLY A 446 -2.08 -19.93 -16.25
C GLY A 446 -3.53 -19.65 -15.84
N GLU A 447 -4.00 -18.40 -15.97
CA GLU A 447 -5.40 -18.03 -15.70
C GLU A 447 -6.18 -17.84 -17.00
N THR A 448 -7.34 -18.49 -17.11
CA THR A 448 -8.26 -18.27 -18.22
C THR A 448 -8.89 -16.90 -18.06
N LEU A 449 -8.85 -16.07 -19.11
CA LEU A 449 -9.49 -14.76 -19.06
C LEU A 449 -10.98 -14.90 -18.78
N THR A 450 -11.53 -14.02 -17.95
CA THR A 450 -12.96 -14.01 -17.58
C THR A 450 -13.91 -13.86 -18.77
N GLN A 451 -13.41 -13.40 -19.91
CA GLN A 451 -14.14 -13.26 -21.17
C GLN A 451 -14.00 -14.47 -22.11
N CYS A 452 -13.29 -15.53 -21.70
CA CYS A 452 -13.15 -16.77 -22.47
C CYS A 452 -14.17 -17.83 -22.03
N PRO A 453 -14.68 -18.67 -22.96
CA PRO A 453 -14.35 -18.69 -24.39
C PRO A 453 -14.93 -17.50 -25.16
N LEU A 454 -14.10 -16.92 -26.03
CA LEU A 454 -14.49 -15.88 -26.97
C LEU A 454 -15.12 -16.52 -28.21
N THR A 455 -16.36 -16.18 -28.51
CA THR A 455 -17.04 -16.68 -29.72
C THR A 455 -16.68 -15.82 -30.92
N VAL A 456 -16.11 -16.42 -31.96
CA VAL A 456 -15.64 -15.77 -33.17
C VAL A 456 -16.35 -16.34 -34.38
N LEU A 457 -16.98 -15.49 -35.18
CA LEU A 457 -17.65 -15.90 -36.42
C LEU A 457 -16.72 -15.70 -37.62
N VAL A 458 -16.46 -16.79 -38.34
CA VAL A 458 -15.70 -16.81 -39.59
C VAL A 458 -16.66 -17.01 -40.76
N MET A 459 -16.65 -16.09 -41.71
CA MET A 459 -17.55 -16.04 -42.87
C MET A 459 -16.93 -16.66 -44.12
N GLU A 460 -17.76 -16.96 -45.12
CA GLU A 460 -17.30 -17.42 -46.44
C GLU A 460 -16.38 -16.38 -47.11
N PRO A 461 -15.29 -16.82 -47.79
CA PRO A 461 -14.43 -15.91 -48.53
C PRO A 461 -15.21 -15.29 -49.70
N GLY A 462 -15.27 -13.96 -49.76
CA GLY A 462 -15.93 -13.21 -50.83
C GLY A 462 -17.35 -12.69 -50.54
N LYS A 463 -17.88 -12.86 -49.31
CA LYS A 463 -19.12 -12.19 -48.87
C LYS A 463 -18.80 -11.05 -47.91
N THR A 464 -18.72 -9.81 -48.38
CA THR A 464 -18.70 -8.63 -47.49
C THR A 464 -20.01 -8.57 -46.69
N SER A 465 -19.91 -8.24 -45.40
CA SER A 465 -21.06 -7.89 -44.55
C SER A 465 -21.83 -6.69 -45.07
#